data_AF-A0A5C5S9X2-F1
#
_entry.id   AF-A0A5C5S9X2-F1
#
_cell.length_a   1.000
_cell.length_b   1.000
_cell.length_c   1.000
_cell.angle_alpha   90.00
_cell.angle_beta   90.00
_cell.angle_gamma   90.00
#
_symmetry.space_group_name_H-M   'P 1'
#
loop_
_entity.id
_entity.type
_entity.pdbx_description
1 polymer ?
#
loop_
_entity_poly.entity_id
_entity_poly.type
_entity_poly.pdbx_seq_one_letter_code
_entity_poly.pdbx_strand_id
1 'polypeptide(L)'
;MTAVDPFSAPGVRWTWTPDVWRWTPDRDSPADQVGWPRQVVHWKVDTSQRRPYEQYDFWCQTTYFDFDTHRASETQRRGFAAAMTSLVGPRGLFYASACDGLAGTSRPRTGGPGDITLGLMLEGERRYESASGSGMTGPGGFFAYDGGRRSAVALTRHHCLSLTIRRPEIEAVLGPTIPAVDILARALDGSGLRPFLVTQLTLLQQHSERLSNAERAAGLDNTLDLALLALRTAIGTTVVPASLRKRGLFTAAGHHIERHYHKPALDADEIARAIGCSRMTLYRVFAEHDLTIGDAIRQVRLQRAAEMLAQRPVTMTVEQVARCCGLISLRTFYRQFRQAFDMTPDEMRSTQPKRM
;
A
#
# COMPACT_ATOMS: atom_id res chain seq x y z
N MET A 1 25.69 0.36 6.41
CA MET A 1 26.73 1.16 5.71
C MET A 1 27.84 0.19 5.37
N THR A 2 28.08 -0.18 4.12
CA THR A 2 28.19 0.62 2.89
C THR A 2 27.22 0.12 1.81
N ALA A 3 26.57 1.03 1.07
CA ALA A 3 25.81 0.67 -0.11
C ALA A 3 26.77 0.05 -1.14
N VAL A 4 26.48 -1.15 -1.62
CA VAL A 4 27.20 -1.71 -2.77
C VAL A 4 26.82 -0.85 -3.97
N ASP A 5 27.82 -0.21 -4.55
CA ASP A 5 27.65 0.63 -5.74
C ASP A 5 27.16 -0.25 -6.92
N PRO A 6 25.94 -0.02 -7.44
CA PRO A 6 25.42 -0.76 -8.58
C PRO A 6 26.26 -0.58 -9.86
N PHE A 7 27.24 0.33 -9.88
CA PHE A 7 28.08 0.67 -11.05
C PHE A 7 29.43 -0.07 -11.14
N SER A 8 29.70 -1.09 -10.31
CA SER A 8 31.06 -1.66 -10.19
C SER A 8 31.55 -2.57 -11.35
N ALA A 9 30.74 -2.87 -12.38
CA ALA A 9 31.22 -3.62 -13.55
C ALA A 9 30.45 -3.26 -14.85
N PRO A 10 31.13 -2.77 -15.91
CA PRO A 10 30.44 -2.07 -17.00
C PRO A 10 29.87 -3.00 -18.10
N GLY A 11 28.75 -2.60 -18.72
CA GLY A 11 28.14 -3.15 -19.94
C GLY A 11 26.88 -4.03 -19.75
N VAL A 12 26.33 -4.54 -20.86
CA VAL A 12 25.28 -5.57 -20.82
C VAL A 12 25.91 -6.93 -20.51
N ARG A 13 25.43 -7.63 -19.48
CA ARG A 13 25.95 -8.94 -19.06
C ARG A 13 24.82 -9.93 -18.85
N TRP A 14 24.94 -11.10 -19.46
CA TRP A 14 23.98 -12.19 -19.35
C TRP A 14 24.67 -13.55 -19.52
N THR A 15 24.09 -14.61 -18.95
CA THR A 15 24.69 -15.95 -18.92
C THR A 15 23.64 -17.05 -19.11
N TRP A 16 23.04 -17.13 -20.30
CA TRP A 16 22.15 -18.25 -20.67
C TRP A 16 22.48 -18.78 -22.06
N THR A 17 21.82 -19.85 -22.46
CA THR A 17 21.89 -20.39 -23.83
C THR A 17 20.54 -20.19 -24.53
N PRO A 18 20.48 -20.21 -25.87
CA PRO A 18 19.22 -20.13 -26.61
C PRO A 18 18.18 -21.18 -26.22
N ASP A 19 18.61 -22.33 -25.68
CA ASP A 19 17.72 -23.39 -25.17
C ASP A 19 17.01 -23.03 -23.86
N VAL A 20 17.64 -22.17 -23.05
CA VAL A 20 17.08 -21.63 -21.81
C VAL A 20 16.16 -20.45 -22.12
N TRP A 21 16.64 -19.53 -22.96
CA TRP A 21 15.87 -18.41 -23.47
C TRP A 21 16.40 -17.98 -24.82
N ARG A 22 15.53 -17.98 -25.83
CA ARG A 22 15.90 -17.61 -27.19
C ARG A 22 16.19 -16.11 -27.35
N TRP A 23 15.80 -15.29 -26.37
CA TRP A 23 15.99 -13.84 -26.42
C TRP A 23 17.39 -13.50 -25.99
N THR A 24 18.00 -12.50 -26.63
CA THR A 24 19.27 -11.92 -26.22
C THR A 24 19.14 -10.39 -26.17
N PRO A 25 19.76 -9.70 -25.20
CA PRO A 25 19.58 -8.25 -24.99
C PRO A 25 20.01 -7.33 -26.16
N ASP A 26 20.61 -7.90 -27.20
CA ASP A 26 21.06 -7.27 -28.44
C ASP A 26 20.08 -7.46 -29.62
N ARG A 27 19.00 -8.25 -29.45
CA ARG A 27 18.05 -8.60 -30.51
C ARG A 27 16.60 -8.50 -30.03
N ASP A 28 15.93 -7.44 -30.46
CA ASP A 28 14.50 -7.14 -30.27
C ASP A 28 13.98 -7.22 -28.82
N SER A 29 12.71 -6.92 -28.61
CA SER A 29 12.10 -6.97 -27.28
C SER A 29 11.86 -8.42 -26.82
N PRO A 30 12.13 -8.77 -25.53
CA PRO A 30 11.81 -10.11 -25.00
C PRO A 30 10.31 -10.39 -25.05
N ALA A 31 9.49 -9.34 -25.07
CA ALA A 31 8.05 -9.42 -25.11
C ALA A 31 7.49 -9.86 -26.47
N ASP A 32 8.11 -9.47 -27.59
CA ASP A 32 7.38 -9.50 -28.86
C ASP A 32 7.57 -10.78 -29.68
N GLN A 33 8.55 -11.64 -29.37
CA GLN A 33 8.77 -12.86 -30.18
C GLN A 33 9.24 -14.12 -29.44
N VAL A 34 9.55 -14.05 -28.14
CA VAL A 34 10.46 -15.06 -27.55
C VAL A 34 10.00 -15.73 -26.25
N GLY A 35 8.85 -15.34 -25.72
CA GLY A 35 8.28 -15.94 -24.51
C GLY A 35 9.15 -15.77 -23.27
N TRP A 36 8.87 -16.54 -22.23
CA TRP A 36 9.57 -16.50 -20.95
C TRP A 36 10.64 -17.60 -20.86
N PRO A 37 11.74 -17.37 -20.12
CA PRO A 37 12.81 -18.36 -20.00
C PRO A 37 12.30 -19.61 -19.27
N ARG A 38 12.85 -20.78 -19.62
CA ARG A 38 12.50 -22.07 -18.98
C ARG A 38 13.07 -22.22 -17.57
N GLN A 39 14.10 -21.46 -17.25
CA GLN A 39 14.79 -21.45 -15.97
C GLN A 39 15.08 -20.00 -15.58
N VAL A 40 15.38 -19.76 -14.31
CA VAL A 40 15.74 -18.41 -13.89
C VAL A 40 17.06 -18.00 -14.52
N VAL A 41 17.04 -16.84 -15.17
CA VAL A 41 18.21 -16.17 -15.73
C VAL A 41 18.47 -14.87 -14.99
N HIS A 42 19.73 -14.46 -14.98
CA HIS A 42 20.18 -13.21 -14.40
C HIS A 42 20.87 -12.37 -15.47
N TRP A 43 20.56 -11.08 -15.51
CA TRP A 43 21.27 -10.14 -16.37
C TRP A 43 21.38 -8.75 -15.76
N LYS A 44 22.33 -8.00 -16.30
CA LYS A 44 22.60 -6.61 -15.96
C LYS A 44 22.77 -5.77 -17.21
N VAL A 45 22.42 -4.50 -17.08
CA VAL A 45 22.63 -3.49 -18.11
C VAL A 45 22.89 -2.15 -17.46
N ASP A 46 23.84 -1.40 -18.00
CA ASP A 46 24.09 0.00 -17.65
C ASP A 46 24.46 0.82 -18.88
N THR A 47 24.40 2.14 -18.75
CA THR A 47 24.69 3.08 -19.84
C THR A 47 26.15 3.55 -19.89
N SER A 48 27.01 3.14 -18.95
CA SER A 48 28.37 3.70 -18.77
C SER A 48 29.31 3.44 -19.95
N GLN A 49 29.10 2.36 -20.70
CA GLN A 49 29.90 2.02 -21.88
C GLN A 49 29.41 2.65 -23.19
N ARG A 50 28.25 3.33 -23.16
CA ARG A 50 27.69 3.99 -24.34
C ARG A 50 28.22 5.41 -24.45
N ARG A 51 28.28 5.92 -25.68
CA ARG A 51 28.60 7.33 -25.89
C ARG A 51 27.47 8.19 -25.29
N PRO A 52 27.75 9.37 -24.70
CA PRO A 52 26.74 10.13 -23.96
C PRO A 52 25.43 10.36 -24.71
N TYR A 53 25.49 10.64 -26.01
CA TYR A 53 24.31 10.89 -26.85
C TYR A 53 23.51 9.62 -27.21
N GLU A 54 24.06 8.42 -26.98
CA GLU A 54 23.40 7.12 -27.23
C GLU A 54 22.78 6.55 -25.95
N GLN A 55 23.16 7.04 -24.77
CA GLN A 55 22.80 6.46 -23.48
C GLN A 55 21.29 6.40 -23.25
N TYR A 56 20.58 7.50 -23.54
CA TYR A 56 19.13 7.59 -23.36
C TYR A 56 18.38 6.64 -24.29
N ASP A 57 18.68 6.68 -25.58
CA ASP A 57 17.98 5.88 -26.59
C ASP A 57 18.26 4.39 -26.39
N PHE A 58 19.51 4.03 -26.09
CA PHE A 58 19.90 2.66 -25.73
C PHE A 58 19.08 2.16 -24.53
N TRP A 59 19.04 2.94 -23.45
CA TRP A 59 18.29 2.56 -22.25
C TRP A 59 16.80 2.35 -22.52
N CYS A 60 16.19 3.28 -23.26
CA CYS A 60 14.77 3.22 -23.61
C CYS A 60 14.46 1.99 -24.46
N GLN A 61 15.29 1.67 -25.45
CA GLN A 61 15.11 0.51 -26.32
C GLN A 61 15.34 -0.82 -25.59
N THR A 62 16.28 -0.87 -24.63
CA THR A 62 16.62 -2.13 -23.94
C THR A 62 15.73 -2.44 -22.74
N THR A 63 15.27 -1.42 -22.00
CA THR A 63 14.61 -1.62 -20.69
C THR A 63 13.21 -1.02 -20.58
N TYR A 64 12.87 -0.03 -21.42
CA TYR A 64 11.56 0.63 -21.47
C TYR A 64 10.88 0.43 -22.84
N PHE A 65 11.11 -0.72 -23.48
CA PHE A 65 10.62 -1.02 -24.84
C PHE A 65 9.08 -0.99 -24.96
N ASP A 66 8.37 -1.24 -23.85
CA ASP A 66 6.90 -1.16 -23.77
C ASP A 66 6.40 0.30 -23.62
N PHE A 67 7.27 1.31 -23.72
CA PHE A 67 6.92 2.72 -23.57
C PHE A 67 7.27 3.55 -24.81
N ASP A 68 6.32 4.38 -25.21
CA ASP A 68 6.56 5.62 -25.95
C ASP A 68 7.27 6.62 -25.03
N THR A 69 8.58 6.47 -24.87
CA THR A 69 9.38 7.41 -24.11
C THR A 69 9.45 8.76 -24.81
N HIS A 70 9.41 9.84 -24.03
CA HIS A 70 9.61 11.18 -24.56
C HIS A 70 11.01 11.30 -25.17
N ARG A 71 11.19 12.16 -26.17
CA ARG A 71 12.52 12.40 -26.72
C ARG A 71 13.46 12.93 -25.65
N ALA A 72 14.70 12.45 -25.67
CA ALA A 72 15.77 12.96 -24.81
C ALA A 72 15.87 14.50 -24.91
N SER A 73 15.80 15.16 -23.75
CA SER A 73 16.12 16.58 -23.60
C SER A 73 17.59 16.86 -23.94
N GLU A 74 17.95 18.12 -24.17
CA GLU A 74 19.35 18.50 -24.41
C GLU A 74 20.28 18.05 -23.28
N THR A 75 19.83 18.13 -22.02
CA THR A 75 20.60 17.67 -20.86
C THR A 75 20.82 16.16 -20.92
N GLN A 76 19.79 15.37 -21.19
CA GLN A 76 19.90 13.91 -21.29
C GLN A 76 20.75 13.45 -22.48
N ARG A 77 20.80 14.22 -23.57
CA ARG A 77 21.69 13.95 -24.71
C ARG A 77 23.17 14.22 -24.40
N ARG A 78 23.45 15.08 -23.41
CA ARG A 78 24.82 15.34 -22.94
C ARG A 78 25.30 14.26 -21.95
N GLY A 79 24.38 13.47 -21.41
CA GLY A 79 24.67 12.32 -20.56
C GLY A 79 23.39 11.82 -19.87
N PHE A 80 23.28 10.50 -19.73
CA PHE A 80 22.17 9.83 -19.09
C PHE A 80 22.68 8.58 -18.35
N ALA A 81 22.58 8.60 -17.03
CA ALA A 81 23.03 7.51 -16.17
C ALA A 81 21.85 6.58 -15.84
N ALA A 82 21.98 5.31 -16.21
CA ALA A 82 21.04 4.29 -15.81
C ALA A 82 21.71 2.93 -15.67
N ALA A 83 21.23 2.13 -14.73
CA ALA A 83 21.68 0.76 -14.48
C ALA A 83 20.51 -0.09 -13.95
N MET A 84 20.49 -1.36 -14.35
CA MET A 84 19.51 -2.34 -13.88
C MET A 84 20.15 -3.72 -13.72
N THR A 85 19.72 -4.40 -12.66
CA THR A 85 19.96 -5.83 -12.44
C THR A 85 18.62 -6.54 -12.44
N SER A 86 18.51 -7.69 -13.10
CA SER A 86 17.24 -8.41 -13.22
C SER A 86 17.40 -9.92 -13.09
N LEU A 87 16.39 -10.54 -12.47
CA LEU A 87 16.14 -11.97 -12.43
C LEU A 87 14.85 -12.25 -13.20
N VAL A 88 14.91 -13.08 -14.24
CA VAL A 88 13.74 -13.43 -15.05
C VAL A 88 13.49 -14.92 -14.94
N GLY A 89 12.30 -15.30 -14.49
CA GLY A 89 11.88 -16.68 -14.31
C GLY A 89 10.54 -16.99 -14.97
N PRO A 90 10.08 -18.25 -14.94
CA PRO A 90 8.84 -18.66 -15.60
C PRO A 90 7.57 -17.95 -15.06
N ARG A 91 7.53 -17.70 -13.74
CA ARG A 91 6.38 -17.12 -13.01
C ARG A 91 6.38 -15.59 -12.96
N GLY A 92 7.49 -14.96 -13.32
CA GLY A 92 7.66 -13.52 -13.22
C GLY A 92 9.11 -13.08 -13.28
N LEU A 93 9.35 -11.81 -13.04
CA LEU A 93 10.70 -11.25 -12.96
C LEU A 93 10.82 -10.26 -11.81
N PHE A 94 12.04 -10.13 -11.33
CA PHE A 94 12.47 -9.08 -10.43
C PHE A 94 13.47 -8.19 -11.18
N TYR A 95 13.44 -6.89 -10.92
CA TYR A 95 14.52 -6.00 -11.30
C TYR A 95 14.71 -4.88 -10.29
N ALA A 96 15.96 -4.49 -10.11
CA ALA A 96 16.35 -3.28 -9.40
C ALA A 96 16.94 -2.33 -10.42
N SER A 97 16.46 -1.08 -10.46
CA SER A 97 16.93 -0.08 -11.41
C SER A 97 17.19 1.26 -10.74
N ALA A 98 18.30 1.89 -11.12
CA ALA A 98 18.63 3.28 -10.80
C ALA A 98 18.79 4.03 -12.12
N CYS A 99 18.10 5.14 -12.28
CA CYS A 99 17.95 5.79 -13.58
C CYS A 99 17.71 7.30 -13.41
N ASP A 100 18.32 8.10 -14.28
CA ASP A 100 17.95 9.50 -14.45
C ASP A 100 16.47 9.64 -14.87
N GLY A 101 15.91 10.83 -14.66
CA GLY A 101 14.49 11.07 -14.90
C GLY A 101 14.09 10.76 -16.35
N LEU A 102 12.92 10.14 -16.51
CA LEU A 102 12.32 9.84 -17.82
C LEU A 102 10.81 9.92 -17.73
N ALA A 103 10.17 10.19 -18.86
CA ALA A 103 8.72 10.18 -18.99
C ALA A 103 8.33 9.47 -20.27
N GLY A 104 7.14 8.87 -20.26
CA GLY A 104 6.63 8.17 -21.42
C GLY A 104 5.21 7.68 -21.21
N THR A 105 4.62 7.18 -22.29
CA THR A 105 3.30 6.53 -22.25
C THR A 105 3.46 5.06 -22.58
N SER A 106 2.86 4.17 -21.81
CA SER A 106 2.90 2.75 -22.12
C SER A 106 2.16 2.43 -23.41
N ARG A 107 2.72 1.48 -24.15
CA ARG A 107 2.10 0.81 -25.28
C ARG A 107 1.54 -0.51 -24.76
N PRO A 108 0.21 -0.70 -24.74
CA PRO A 108 -0.36 -2.02 -24.45
C PRO A 108 0.20 -3.04 -25.44
N ARG A 109 0.69 -4.18 -24.95
CA ARG A 109 1.26 -5.22 -25.80
C ARG A 109 0.24 -5.74 -26.81
N THR A 110 0.66 -5.91 -28.06
CA THR A 110 -0.12 -6.60 -29.09
C THR A 110 -0.02 -8.12 -28.87
N GLY A 111 -1.14 -8.81 -28.62
CA GLY A 111 -1.17 -10.28 -28.52
C GLY A 111 -1.64 -10.88 -27.19
N GLY A 112 -2.10 -10.06 -26.24
CA GLY A 112 -2.71 -10.55 -25.01
C GLY A 112 -2.67 -9.54 -23.86
N PRO A 113 -3.35 -9.83 -22.75
CA PRO A 113 -3.35 -8.93 -21.60
C PRO A 113 -1.96 -8.95 -20.93
N GLY A 114 -1.32 -7.78 -20.83
CA GLY A 114 0.05 -7.65 -20.31
C GLY A 114 0.18 -7.99 -18.82
N ASP A 115 1.39 -8.31 -18.39
CA ASP A 115 1.70 -8.70 -17.01
C ASP A 115 1.57 -7.51 -16.02
N ILE A 116 1.55 -7.81 -14.72
CA ILE A 116 1.39 -6.80 -13.66
C ILE A 116 2.72 -6.56 -12.96
N THR A 117 3.20 -5.32 -12.95
CA THR A 117 4.39 -4.92 -12.21
C THR A 117 3.99 -4.24 -10.90
N LEU A 118 4.61 -4.67 -9.81
CA LEU A 118 4.55 -4.06 -8.49
C LEU A 118 5.93 -3.47 -8.20
N GLY A 119 6.03 -2.19 -7.89
CA GLY A 119 7.31 -1.54 -7.62
C GLY A 119 7.34 -0.81 -6.30
N LEU A 120 8.50 -0.79 -5.67
CA LEU A 120 8.81 -0.04 -4.46
C LEU A 120 9.77 1.10 -4.84
N MET A 121 9.36 2.33 -4.57
CA MET A 121 10.22 3.49 -4.77
C MET A 121 11.22 3.58 -3.60
N LEU A 122 12.52 3.55 -3.87
CA LEU A 122 13.56 3.78 -2.86
C LEU A 122 13.97 5.25 -2.83
N GLU A 123 14.13 5.84 -4.01
CA GLU A 123 14.48 7.25 -4.18
C GLU A 123 13.74 7.84 -5.38
N GLY A 124 13.48 9.14 -5.35
CA GLY A 124 12.79 9.86 -6.41
C GLY A 124 11.27 9.78 -6.31
N GLU A 125 10.61 10.33 -7.33
CA GLU A 125 9.16 10.41 -7.43
C GLU A 125 8.69 9.88 -8.77
N ARG A 126 7.57 9.14 -8.74
CA ARG A 126 6.85 8.68 -9.92
C ARG A 126 5.46 9.32 -9.92
N ARG A 127 5.15 10.08 -10.97
CA ARG A 127 3.79 10.50 -11.30
C ARG A 127 3.22 9.57 -12.36
N TYR A 128 1.93 9.28 -12.27
CA TYR A 128 1.26 8.47 -13.28
C TYR A 128 -0.14 8.98 -13.56
N GLU A 129 -0.59 8.68 -14.78
CA GLU A 129 -1.97 8.85 -15.22
C GLU A 129 -2.41 7.54 -15.86
N SER A 130 -3.60 7.08 -15.51
CA SER A 130 -4.19 5.84 -16.00
C SER A 130 -5.70 5.98 -16.11
N ALA A 131 -6.36 5.00 -16.72
CA ALA A 131 -7.82 4.97 -16.80
C ALA A 131 -8.51 4.98 -15.42
N SER A 132 -7.85 4.49 -14.35
CA SER A 132 -8.42 4.52 -12.99
C SER A 132 -8.15 5.82 -12.23
N GLY A 133 -7.35 6.73 -12.79
CA GLY A 133 -6.98 8.01 -12.18
C GLY A 133 -5.49 8.32 -12.31
N SER A 134 -5.10 9.44 -11.70
CA SER A 134 -3.72 9.92 -11.61
C SER A 134 -3.23 9.97 -10.16
N GLY A 135 -1.91 9.98 -9.97
CA GLY A 135 -1.33 10.01 -8.64
C GLY A 135 0.18 10.15 -8.64
N MET A 136 0.76 10.14 -7.45
CA MET A 136 2.19 10.24 -7.22
C MET A 136 2.63 9.23 -6.16
N THR A 137 3.78 8.59 -6.40
CA THR A 137 4.44 7.68 -5.48
C THR A 137 5.84 8.23 -5.20
N GLY A 138 6.13 8.53 -3.94
CA GLY A 138 7.46 8.95 -3.48
C GLY A 138 8.22 7.82 -2.77
N PRO A 139 9.39 8.11 -2.18
CA PRO A 139 10.22 7.13 -1.51
C PRO A 139 9.48 6.36 -0.41
N GLY A 140 9.71 5.05 -0.38
CA GLY A 140 9.03 4.09 0.48
C GLY A 140 7.66 3.62 -0.05
N GLY A 141 7.02 4.31 -0.98
CA GLY A 141 5.70 3.91 -1.48
C GLY A 141 5.74 2.75 -2.47
N PHE A 142 4.75 1.85 -2.41
CA PHE A 142 4.49 0.94 -3.52
C PHE A 142 3.76 1.65 -4.66
N PHE A 143 4.01 1.21 -5.88
CA PHE A 143 3.24 1.50 -7.07
C PHE A 143 2.92 0.20 -7.81
N ALA A 144 1.92 0.24 -8.67
CA ALA A 144 1.65 -0.84 -9.60
C ALA A 144 1.47 -0.32 -11.02
N TYR A 145 1.67 -1.21 -11.97
CA TYR A 145 1.56 -0.97 -13.39
C TYR A 145 0.94 -2.21 -14.06
N ASP A 146 -0.02 -1.99 -14.94
CA ASP A 146 -0.68 -3.03 -15.72
C ASP A 146 -0.25 -2.90 -17.18
N GLY A 147 0.58 -3.82 -17.66
CA GLY A 147 1.08 -3.81 -19.04
C GLY A 147 0.00 -4.04 -20.11
N GLY A 148 -1.20 -4.46 -19.70
CA GLY A 148 -2.37 -4.56 -20.58
C GLY A 148 -3.14 -3.25 -20.72
N ARG A 149 -2.78 -2.19 -19.98
CA ARG A 149 -3.48 -0.91 -19.98
C ARG A 149 -2.55 0.25 -20.31
N ARG A 150 -3.09 1.22 -21.04
CA ARG A 150 -2.37 2.46 -21.35
C ARG A 150 -2.25 3.32 -20.08
N SER A 151 -1.04 3.79 -19.80
CA SER A 151 -0.74 4.68 -18.67
C SER A 151 0.42 5.61 -19.04
N ALA A 152 0.29 6.89 -18.71
CA ALA A 152 1.40 7.84 -18.79
C ALA A 152 2.15 7.84 -17.46
N VAL A 153 3.48 7.91 -17.54
CA VAL A 153 4.36 7.96 -16.37
C VAL A 153 5.41 9.06 -16.54
N ALA A 154 5.74 9.72 -15.44
CA ALA A 154 6.87 10.63 -15.35
C ALA A 154 7.64 10.34 -14.07
N LEU A 155 8.91 9.99 -14.21
CA LEU A 155 9.82 9.72 -13.11
C LEU A 155 10.88 10.81 -13.02
N THR A 156 11.18 11.26 -11.80
CA THR A 156 12.42 11.98 -11.54
C THR A 156 13.61 11.02 -11.65
N ARG A 157 14.83 11.50 -11.42
CA ARG A 157 15.92 10.57 -11.08
C ARG A 157 15.47 9.69 -9.91
N HIS A 158 15.59 8.39 -10.06
CA HIS A 158 14.95 7.42 -9.17
C HIS A 158 15.78 6.15 -8.99
N HIS A 159 15.46 5.45 -7.91
CA HIS A 159 15.91 4.11 -7.62
C HIS A 159 14.71 3.30 -7.16
N CYS A 160 14.43 2.17 -7.80
CA CYS A 160 13.29 1.34 -7.46
C CYS A 160 13.60 -0.16 -7.56
N LEU A 161 12.80 -0.93 -6.81
CA LEU A 161 12.78 -2.39 -6.86
C LEU A 161 11.42 -2.80 -7.42
N SER A 162 11.40 -3.67 -8.41
CA SER A 162 10.18 -4.04 -9.11
C SER A 162 10.06 -5.54 -9.25
N LEU A 163 8.83 -6.02 -9.14
CA LEU A 163 8.44 -7.40 -9.28
C LEU A 163 7.30 -7.47 -10.29
N THR A 164 7.55 -8.07 -11.44
CA THR A 164 6.52 -8.33 -12.45
C THR A 164 6.01 -9.74 -12.29
N ILE A 165 4.71 -9.85 -12.05
CA ILE A 165 3.98 -11.09 -11.88
C ILE A 165 3.28 -11.40 -13.20
N ARG A 166 3.43 -12.65 -13.66
CA ARG A 166 2.70 -13.14 -14.83
C ARG A 166 1.20 -13.01 -14.61
N ARG A 167 0.47 -12.59 -15.64
CA ARG A 167 -0.98 -12.41 -15.52
C ARG A 167 -1.74 -13.66 -15.02
N PRO A 168 -1.48 -14.89 -15.51
CA PRO A 168 -2.14 -16.09 -14.99
C PRO A 168 -1.90 -16.32 -13.48
N GLU A 169 -0.73 -15.96 -12.96
CA GLU A 169 -0.39 -16.13 -11.54
C GLU A 169 -1.23 -15.21 -10.64
N ILE A 170 -1.37 -13.94 -11.03
CA ILE A 170 -2.18 -12.99 -10.27
C ILE A 170 -3.68 -13.27 -10.43
N GLU A 171 -4.13 -13.72 -11.60
CA GLU A 171 -5.53 -14.12 -11.84
C GLU A 171 -5.92 -15.37 -11.04
N ALA A 172 -5.00 -16.33 -10.86
CA ALA A 172 -5.23 -17.50 -10.01
C ALA A 172 -5.49 -17.12 -8.54
N VAL A 173 -4.99 -15.96 -8.10
CA VAL A 173 -5.05 -15.52 -6.71
C VAL A 173 -6.17 -14.50 -6.46
N LEU A 174 -6.40 -13.59 -7.40
CA LEU A 174 -7.37 -12.48 -7.27
C LEU A 174 -8.64 -12.69 -8.12
N GLY A 175 -8.66 -13.71 -8.97
CA GLY A 175 -9.70 -13.92 -9.97
C GLY A 175 -9.41 -13.19 -11.30
N PRO A 176 -10.27 -13.38 -12.32
CA PRO A 176 -10.04 -12.89 -13.68
C PRO A 176 -10.12 -11.36 -13.80
N THR A 177 -10.77 -10.68 -12.85
CA THR A 177 -10.89 -9.22 -12.85
C THR A 177 -9.88 -8.61 -11.91
N ILE A 178 -8.71 -8.25 -12.45
CA ILE A 178 -7.65 -7.61 -11.67
C ILE A 178 -8.07 -6.20 -11.25
N PRO A 179 -7.99 -5.86 -9.94
CA PRO A 179 -8.27 -4.51 -9.45
C PRO A 179 -7.38 -3.44 -10.11
N ALA A 180 -7.84 -2.20 -10.04
CA ALA A 180 -7.06 -1.07 -10.54
C ALA A 180 -5.68 -0.97 -9.85
N VAL A 181 -4.68 -0.48 -10.58
CA VAL A 181 -3.28 -0.44 -10.12
C VAL A 181 -3.09 0.35 -8.82
N ASP A 182 -3.89 1.40 -8.60
CA ASP A 182 -3.87 2.19 -7.37
C ASP A 182 -4.42 1.40 -6.17
N ILE A 183 -5.35 0.47 -6.40
CA ILE A 183 -5.84 -0.46 -5.37
C ILE A 183 -4.74 -1.46 -5.02
N LEU A 184 -4.05 -2.03 -6.02
CA LEU A 184 -2.94 -2.98 -5.80
C LEU A 184 -1.81 -2.34 -4.97
N ALA A 185 -1.42 -1.11 -5.32
CA ALA A 185 -0.39 -0.36 -4.61
C ALA A 185 -0.78 -0.10 -3.15
N ARG A 186 -1.98 0.45 -2.91
CA ARG A 186 -2.49 0.70 -1.55
C ARG A 186 -2.64 -0.58 -0.73
N ALA A 187 -3.01 -1.69 -1.36
CA ALA A 187 -3.12 -2.99 -0.71
C ALA A 187 -1.76 -3.46 -0.17
N LEU A 188 -0.68 -3.27 -0.93
CA LEU A 188 0.68 -3.57 -0.48
C LEU A 188 1.17 -2.57 0.57
N ASP A 189 0.86 -1.28 0.42
CA ASP A 189 1.21 -0.26 1.42
C ASP A 189 0.55 -0.52 2.77
N GLY A 190 -0.71 -0.98 2.79
CA GLY A 190 -1.46 -1.30 4.00
C GLY A 190 -1.28 -2.74 4.51
N SER A 191 -0.54 -3.60 3.81
CA SER A 191 -0.41 -5.00 4.18
C SER A 191 0.49 -5.19 5.41
N GLY A 192 0.08 -6.04 6.36
CA GLY A 192 0.96 -6.48 7.45
C GLY A 192 2.19 -7.27 6.98
N LEU A 193 2.18 -7.79 5.75
CA LEU A 193 3.31 -8.49 5.13
C LEU A 193 4.32 -7.55 4.46
N ARG A 194 4.02 -6.24 4.41
CA ARG A 194 4.88 -5.22 3.80
C ARG A 194 6.34 -5.28 4.24
N PRO A 195 6.69 -5.35 5.55
CA PRO A 195 8.10 -5.36 5.96
C PRO A 195 8.86 -6.57 5.42
N PHE A 196 8.19 -7.72 5.34
CA PHE A 196 8.77 -8.95 4.78
C PHE A 196 9.00 -8.81 3.29
N LEU A 197 8.03 -8.27 2.54
CA LEU A 197 8.16 -8.07 1.11
C LEU A 197 9.29 -7.08 0.77
N VAL A 198 9.33 -5.94 1.48
CA VAL A 198 10.41 -4.95 1.32
C VAL A 198 11.78 -5.57 1.61
N THR A 199 11.88 -6.38 2.67
CA THR A 199 13.12 -7.08 3.02
C THR A 199 13.54 -8.07 1.92
N GLN A 200 12.61 -8.89 1.42
CA GLN A 200 12.91 -9.85 0.34
C GLN A 200 13.38 -9.16 -0.95
N LEU A 201 12.69 -8.09 -1.38
CA LEU A 201 13.11 -7.30 -2.54
C LEU A 201 14.53 -6.72 -2.36
N THR A 202 14.82 -6.22 -1.16
CA THR A 202 16.14 -5.67 -0.82
C THR A 202 17.22 -6.75 -0.80
N LEU A 203 16.93 -7.94 -0.27
CA LEU A 203 17.87 -9.07 -0.26
C LEU A 203 18.17 -9.57 -1.67
N LEU A 204 17.16 -9.66 -2.54
CA LEU A 204 17.35 -10.01 -3.96
C LEU A 204 18.25 -9.00 -4.65
N GLN A 205 18.04 -7.70 -4.44
CA GLN A 205 18.92 -6.67 -4.98
C GLN A 205 20.38 -6.86 -4.51
N GLN A 206 20.59 -7.06 -3.21
CA GLN A 206 21.93 -7.06 -2.61
C GLN A 206 22.73 -8.34 -2.88
N HIS A 207 22.06 -9.48 -3.02
CA HIS A 207 22.73 -10.78 -3.01
C HIS A 207 22.59 -11.58 -4.30
N SER A 208 21.70 -11.21 -5.23
CA SER A 208 21.42 -12.00 -6.44
C SER A 208 22.68 -12.45 -7.20
N GLU A 209 23.72 -11.63 -7.29
CA GLU A 209 24.97 -11.99 -7.99
C GLU A 209 25.74 -13.15 -7.37
N ARG A 210 25.69 -13.29 -6.05
CA ARG A 210 26.47 -14.29 -5.31
C ARG A 210 25.75 -15.63 -5.21
N LEU A 211 24.45 -15.63 -5.49
CA LEU A 211 23.60 -16.82 -5.44
C LEU A 211 23.80 -17.70 -6.68
N SER A 212 23.70 -19.01 -6.49
CA SER A 212 23.54 -19.97 -7.58
C SER A 212 22.20 -19.76 -8.30
N ASN A 213 22.05 -20.31 -9.51
CA ASN A 213 20.77 -20.20 -10.24
C ASN A 213 19.59 -20.84 -9.50
N ALA A 214 19.80 -21.94 -8.77
CA ALA A 214 18.77 -22.57 -7.96
C ALA A 214 18.32 -21.68 -6.79
N GLU A 215 19.28 -21.03 -6.10
CA GLU A 215 18.98 -20.08 -5.02
C GLU A 215 18.30 -18.81 -5.54
N ARG A 216 18.70 -18.30 -6.71
CA ARG A 216 18.02 -17.18 -7.40
C ARG A 216 16.57 -17.54 -7.72
N ALA A 217 16.34 -18.76 -8.21
CA ALA A 217 14.99 -19.25 -8.53
C ALA A 217 14.12 -19.30 -7.28
N ALA A 218 14.61 -19.95 -6.21
CA ALA A 218 13.90 -20.02 -4.94
C ALA A 218 13.63 -18.63 -4.35
N GLY A 219 14.61 -17.71 -4.40
CA GLY A 219 14.44 -16.34 -3.92
C GLY A 219 13.38 -15.55 -4.69
N LEU A 220 13.38 -15.67 -6.02
CA LEU A 220 12.38 -15.02 -6.88
C LEU A 220 10.98 -15.59 -6.63
N ASP A 221 10.83 -16.91 -6.66
CA ASP A 221 9.53 -17.57 -6.46
C ASP A 221 8.95 -17.27 -5.09
N ASN A 222 9.76 -17.34 -4.02
CA ASN A 222 9.33 -16.98 -2.67
C ASN A 222 8.87 -15.52 -2.57
N THR A 223 9.54 -14.62 -3.29
CA THR A 223 9.17 -13.18 -3.31
C THR A 223 7.86 -12.95 -4.07
N LEU A 224 7.66 -13.67 -5.18
CA LEU A 224 6.38 -13.68 -5.93
C LEU A 224 5.25 -14.22 -5.05
N ASP A 225 5.45 -15.33 -4.36
CA ASP A 225 4.44 -15.94 -3.47
C ASP A 225 4.10 -15.02 -2.31
N LEU A 226 5.08 -14.32 -1.73
CA LEU A 226 4.85 -13.35 -0.67
C LEU A 226 4.05 -12.13 -1.17
N ALA A 227 4.36 -11.61 -2.36
CA ALA A 227 3.61 -10.52 -2.96
C ALA A 227 2.17 -10.92 -3.30
N LEU A 228 1.98 -12.10 -3.89
CA LEU A 228 0.67 -12.68 -4.17
C LEU A 228 -0.15 -12.91 -2.90
N LEU A 229 0.48 -13.41 -1.83
CA LEU A 229 -0.16 -13.57 -0.53
C LEU A 229 -0.55 -12.22 0.08
N ALA A 230 0.33 -11.22 0.02
CA ALA A 230 0.05 -9.87 0.50
C ALA A 230 -1.13 -9.24 -0.26
N LEU A 231 -1.18 -9.39 -1.59
CA LEU A 231 -2.31 -8.97 -2.40
C LEU A 231 -3.57 -9.75 -2.06
N ARG A 232 -3.52 -11.09 -1.95
CA ARG A 232 -4.71 -11.90 -1.62
C ARG A 232 -5.30 -11.54 -0.27
N THR A 233 -4.45 -11.35 0.74
CA THR A 233 -4.90 -11.03 2.10
C THR A 233 -5.45 -9.62 2.18
N ALA A 234 -4.76 -8.64 1.58
CA ALA A 234 -5.23 -7.25 1.55
C ALA A 234 -6.45 -7.07 0.64
N ILE A 235 -6.55 -7.81 -0.47
CA ILE A 235 -7.62 -7.63 -1.47
C ILE A 235 -8.82 -8.53 -1.19
N GLY A 236 -8.59 -9.75 -0.74
CA GLY A 236 -9.62 -10.64 -0.21
C GLY A 236 -10.30 -10.08 1.05
N THR A 237 -9.64 -9.15 1.74
CA THR A 237 -10.26 -8.29 2.76
C THR A 237 -10.84 -6.98 2.21
N THR A 238 -10.64 -6.61 0.93
CA THR A 238 -11.18 -5.38 0.30
C THR A 238 -12.43 -5.55 -0.56
N VAL A 239 -12.84 -6.77 -0.95
CA VAL A 239 -14.27 -7.01 -1.27
C VAL A 239 -15.01 -7.12 0.05
N VAL A 240 -15.01 -6.01 0.78
CA VAL A 240 -15.84 -5.81 1.95
C VAL A 240 -17.24 -5.58 1.40
N PRO A 241 -18.19 -6.54 1.49
CA PRO A 241 -19.58 -6.24 1.17
C PRO A 241 -19.97 -4.96 1.92
N ALA A 242 -20.78 -4.10 1.30
CA ALA A 242 -21.08 -2.77 1.85
C ALA A 242 -21.50 -2.83 3.34
N SER A 243 -22.11 -3.94 3.77
CA SER A 243 -22.41 -4.28 5.16
C SER A 243 -21.19 -4.33 6.09
N LEU A 244 -20.09 -4.99 5.72
CA LEU A 244 -18.86 -5.02 6.52
C LEU A 244 -18.15 -3.65 6.57
N ARG A 245 -18.27 -2.82 5.51
CA ARG A 245 -17.68 -1.45 5.51
C ARG A 245 -18.45 -0.54 6.46
N LYS A 246 -19.78 -0.67 6.48
CA LYS A 246 -20.64 0.02 7.45
C LYS A 246 -20.36 -0.45 8.88
N ARG A 247 -20.15 -1.75 9.11
CA ARG A 247 -19.70 -2.25 10.42
C ARG A 247 -18.36 -1.67 10.84
N GLY A 248 -17.38 -1.59 9.94
CA GLY A 248 -16.08 -0.97 10.21
C GLY A 248 -16.21 0.52 10.59
N LEU A 249 -17.07 1.26 9.89
CA LEU A 249 -17.38 2.66 10.24
C LEU A 249 -18.08 2.77 11.61
N PHE A 250 -18.99 1.86 11.93
CA PHE A 250 -19.66 1.83 13.24
C PHE A 250 -18.66 1.57 14.37
N THR A 251 -17.80 0.55 14.23
CA THR A 251 -16.74 0.24 15.19
C THR A 251 -15.76 1.40 15.37
N ALA A 252 -15.31 2.02 14.27
CA ALA A 252 -14.41 3.17 14.32
C ALA A 252 -15.05 4.37 15.02
N ALA A 253 -16.33 4.65 14.75
CA ALA A 253 -17.08 5.70 15.42
C ALA A 253 -17.23 5.41 16.92
N GLY A 254 -17.55 4.16 17.30
CA GLY A 254 -17.63 3.73 18.70
C GLY A 254 -16.32 3.98 19.46
N HIS A 255 -15.18 3.54 18.91
CA HIS A 255 -13.87 3.81 19.51
C HIS A 255 -13.54 5.30 19.59
N HIS A 256 -13.91 6.09 18.58
CA HIS A 256 -13.69 7.52 18.61
C HIS A 256 -14.50 8.19 19.74
N ILE A 257 -15.76 7.77 19.95
CA ILE A 257 -16.59 8.22 21.06
C ILE A 257 -15.97 7.82 22.40
N GLU A 258 -15.56 6.57 22.57
CA GLU A 258 -14.93 6.07 23.80
C GLU A 258 -13.65 6.80 24.17
N ARG A 259 -12.89 7.28 23.18
CA ARG A 259 -11.65 8.02 23.43
C ARG A 259 -11.88 9.50 23.74
N HIS A 260 -12.97 10.08 23.23
CA HIS A 260 -13.21 11.52 23.28
C HIS A 260 -14.49 11.92 24.02
N TYR A 261 -15.16 10.98 24.71
CA TYR A 261 -16.44 11.22 25.42
C TYR A 261 -16.40 12.43 26.38
N HIS A 262 -15.24 12.69 26.99
CA HIS A 262 -15.01 13.79 27.93
C HIS A 262 -15.16 15.17 27.29
N LYS A 263 -14.99 15.30 25.97
CA LYS A 263 -15.14 16.57 25.25
C LYS A 263 -16.62 16.93 25.15
N PRO A 264 -17.09 18.06 25.72
CA PRO A 264 -18.50 18.41 25.66
C PRO A 264 -19.00 18.71 24.24
N ALA A 265 -18.13 19.24 23.38
CA ALA A 265 -18.40 19.60 22.00
C ALA A 265 -18.35 18.42 20.99
N LEU A 266 -18.13 17.18 21.47
CA LEU A 266 -18.10 16.01 20.59
C LEU A 266 -19.46 15.83 19.89
N ASP A 267 -19.44 15.95 18.56
CA ASP A 267 -20.63 15.86 17.71
C ASP A 267 -20.40 14.94 16.49
N ALA A 268 -21.46 14.77 15.69
CA ALA A 268 -21.42 13.92 14.50
C ALA A 268 -20.43 14.42 13.43
N ASP A 269 -20.19 15.73 13.34
CA ASP A 269 -19.30 16.33 12.35
C ASP A 269 -17.83 16.12 12.73
N GLU A 270 -17.48 16.24 14.01
CA GLU A 270 -16.15 15.85 14.52
C GLU A 270 -15.89 14.36 14.27
N ILE A 271 -16.84 13.49 14.63
CA ILE A 271 -16.69 12.02 14.48
C ILE A 271 -16.52 11.65 13.00
N ALA A 272 -17.38 12.15 12.12
CA ALA A 272 -17.33 11.84 10.69
C ALA A 272 -16.00 12.27 10.05
N ARG A 273 -15.53 13.47 10.40
CA ARG A 273 -14.23 13.99 9.93
C ARG A 273 -13.07 13.15 10.44
N ALA A 274 -13.10 12.75 11.71
CA ALA A 274 -12.04 11.98 12.34
C ALA A 274 -11.89 10.55 11.77
N ILE A 275 -12.99 9.93 11.35
CA ILE A 275 -12.99 8.57 10.78
C ILE A 275 -13.03 8.53 9.24
N GLY A 276 -12.98 9.69 8.58
CA GLY A 276 -12.88 9.81 7.13
C GLY A 276 -14.16 9.46 6.36
N CYS A 277 -15.35 9.80 6.88
CA CYS A 277 -16.62 9.57 6.20
C CYS A 277 -17.51 10.83 6.14
N SER A 278 -18.56 10.80 5.30
CA SER A 278 -19.54 11.89 5.27
C SER A 278 -20.54 11.76 6.44
N ARG A 279 -21.02 12.90 6.95
CA ARG A 279 -22.04 12.95 8.00
C ARG A 279 -23.28 12.12 7.67
N MET A 280 -23.77 12.19 6.43
CA MET A 280 -24.91 11.37 5.96
C MET A 280 -24.62 9.87 6.06
N THR A 281 -23.40 9.44 5.75
CA THR A 281 -22.99 8.03 5.89
C THR A 281 -22.97 7.62 7.35
N LEU A 282 -22.44 8.46 8.24
CA LEU A 282 -22.41 8.19 9.68
C LEU A 282 -23.82 8.00 10.26
N TYR A 283 -24.77 8.88 9.92
CA TYR A 283 -26.17 8.74 10.34
C TYR A 283 -26.79 7.43 9.87
N ARG A 284 -26.57 7.05 8.59
CA ARG A 284 -27.10 5.80 8.05
C ARG A 284 -26.50 4.57 8.76
N VAL A 285 -25.21 4.62 9.08
CA VAL A 285 -24.53 3.54 9.81
C VAL A 285 -25.12 3.37 11.21
N PHE A 286 -25.35 4.44 11.96
CA PHE A 286 -25.96 4.35 13.30
C PHE A 286 -27.42 3.90 13.25
N ALA A 287 -28.19 4.36 12.25
CA ALA A 287 -29.58 3.94 12.06
C ALA A 287 -29.75 2.44 11.78
N GLU A 288 -28.79 1.80 11.09
CA GLU A 288 -28.79 0.35 10.87
C GLU A 288 -28.58 -0.46 12.17
N HIS A 289 -28.15 0.19 13.24
CA HIS A 289 -28.00 -0.39 14.57
C HIS A 289 -29.09 0.09 15.55
N ASP A 290 -30.16 0.71 15.05
CA ASP A 290 -31.25 1.29 15.85
C ASP A 290 -30.76 2.30 16.91
N LEU A 291 -29.65 2.99 16.62
CA LEU A 291 -29.03 3.96 17.52
C LEU A 291 -28.95 5.33 16.88
N THR A 292 -28.99 6.38 17.70
CA THR A 292 -28.55 7.70 17.29
C THR A 292 -27.14 7.96 17.80
N ILE A 293 -26.37 8.78 17.07
CA ILE A 293 -25.01 9.17 17.47
C ILE A 293 -25.04 9.86 18.84
N GLY A 294 -26.05 10.70 19.09
CA GLY A 294 -26.23 11.41 20.36
C GLY A 294 -26.54 10.48 21.53
N ASP A 295 -27.33 9.41 21.30
CA ASP A 295 -27.60 8.39 22.32
C ASP A 295 -26.35 7.56 22.62
N ALA A 296 -25.57 7.20 21.60
CA ALA A 296 -24.32 6.47 21.79
C ALA A 296 -23.29 7.26 22.61
N ILE A 297 -23.11 8.56 22.29
CA ILE A 297 -22.25 9.46 23.09
C ILE A 297 -22.75 9.52 24.54
N ARG A 298 -24.06 9.72 24.73
CA ARG A 298 -24.67 9.81 26.06
C ARG A 298 -24.46 8.53 26.86
N GLN A 299 -24.69 7.37 26.25
CA GLN A 299 -24.54 6.07 26.91
C GLN A 299 -23.10 5.85 27.38
N VAL A 300 -22.11 6.12 26.53
CA VAL A 300 -20.69 6.04 26.93
C VAL A 300 -20.38 7.01 28.08
N ARG A 301 -20.85 8.26 28.01
CA ARG A 301 -20.63 9.24 29.09
C ARG A 301 -21.25 8.80 30.42
N LEU A 302 -22.48 8.27 30.40
CA LEU A 302 -23.17 7.77 31.60
C LEU A 302 -22.48 6.53 32.18
N GLN A 303 -22.01 5.62 31.33
CA GLN A 303 -21.27 4.43 31.76
C GLN A 303 -19.96 4.80 32.45
N ARG A 304 -19.19 5.73 31.86
CA ARG A 304 -17.94 6.22 32.47
C ARG A 304 -18.21 6.98 33.77
N ALA A 305 -19.30 7.74 33.85
CA ALA A 305 -19.70 8.39 35.09
C ALA A 305 -20.02 7.36 36.19
N ALA A 306 -20.76 6.29 35.86
CA ALA A 306 -21.07 5.21 36.79
C ALA A 306 -19.79 4.53 37.31
N GLU A 307 -18.85 4.21 36.42
CA GLU A 307 -17.54 3.65 36.79
C GLU A 307 -16.78 4.56 37.74
N MET A 308 -16.71 5.87 37.46
CA MET A 308 -16.05 6.85 38.33
C MET A 308 -16.75 7.03 39.68
N LEU A 309 -18.08 6.95 39.72
CA LEU A 309 -18.86 7.04 40.97
C LEU A 309 -18.69 5.81 41.86
N ALA A 310 -18.42 4.65 41.26
CA ALA A 310 -18.18 3.40 41.97
C ALA A 310 -16.73 3.25 42.48
N GLN A 311 -15.77 4.06 41.99
CA GLN A 311 -14.37 3.99 42.42
C GLN A 311 -14.17 4.39 43.89
N ARG A 312 -13.22 3.72 44.56
CA ARG A 312 -12.78 4.01 45.94
C ARG A 312 -11.27 4.21 46.00
N PRO A 313 -10.76 5.16 46.83
CA PRO A 313 -11.53 6.10 47.65
C PRO A 313 -12.28 7.13 46.78
N VAL A 314 -13.37 7.72 47.33
CA VAL A 314 -14.09 8.78 46.60
C VAL A 314 -13.25 10.03 46.65
N THR A 315 -12.78 10.47 45.48
CA THR A 315 -11.93 11.65 45.33
C THR A 315 -12.62 12.80 44.61
N MET A 316 -13.77 12.56 43.97
CA MET A 316 -14.48 13.55 43.15
C MET A 316 -15.95 13.68 43.55
N THR A 317 -16.47 14.91 43.57
CA THR A 317 -17.91 15.21 43.71
C THR A 317 -18.71 14.73 42.51
N VAL A 318 -20.03 14.57 42.65
CA VAL A 318 -20.88 14.10 41.54
C VAL A 318 -20.80 15.08 40.36
N GLU A 319 -20.76 16.37 40.67
CA GLU A 319 -20.58 17.43 39.69
C GLU A 319 -19.24 17.34 38.95
N GLN A 320 -18.14 17.07 39.65
CA GLN A 320 -16.83 16.89 39.03
C GLN A 320 -16.82 15.66 38.11
N VAL A 321 -17.44 14.54 38.51
CA VAL A 321 -17.57 13.36 37.65
C VAL A 321 -18.36 13.69 36.39
N ALA A 322 -19.52 14.35 36.52
CA ALA A 322 -20.33 14.76 35.39
C ALA A 322 -19.53 15.63 34.40
N ARG A 323 -18.79 16.63 34.91
CA ARG A 323 -17.94 17.49 34.09
C ARG A 323 -16.82 16.71 33.39
N CYS A 324 -16.15 15.78 34.08
CA CYS A 324 -15.10 14.94 33.49
C CYS A 324 -15.63 14.02 32.38
N CYS A 325 -16.89 13.60 32.47
CA CYS A 325 -17.55 12.84 31.42
C CYS A 325 -18.16 13.71 30.32
N GLY A 326 -17.92 15.03 30.30
CA GLY A 326 -18.45 15.93 29.27
C GLY A 326 -19.96 16.24 29.41
N LEU A 327 -20.54 16.01 30.58
CA LEU A 327 -21.96 16.27 30.90
C LEU A 327 -22.10 17.64 31.56
N ILE A 328 -22.48 18.65 30.77
CA ILE A 328 -22.51 20.06 31.22
C ILE A 328 -23.68 20.32 32.19
N SER A 329 -24.85 19.73 31.92
CA SER A 329 -26.08 19.99 32.69
C SER A 329 -26.30 18.92 33.76
N LEU A 330 -26.00 19.25 35.02
CA LEU A 330 -26.26 18.41 36.19
C LEU A 330 -27.71 17.91 36.24
N ARG A 331 -28.70 18.81 36.05
CA ARG A 331 -30.12 18.43 36.05
C ARG A 331 -30.44 17.36 34.99
N THR A 332 -29.86 17.52 33.79
CA THR A 332 -30.06 16.56 32.69
C THR A 332 -29.32 15.25 32.98
N PHE A 333 -28.12 15.32 33.54
CA PHE A 333 -27.35 14.16 33.97
C PHE A 333 -28.12 13.31 34.99
N TYR A 334 -28.60 13.90 36.10
CA TYR A 334 -29.34 13.16 37.12
C TYR A 334 -30.57 12.45 36.55
N ARG A 335 -31.33 13.12 35.68
CA ARG A 335 -32.50 12.53 35.02
C ARG A 335 -32.09 11.35 34.12
N GLN A 336 -31.10 11.55 33.25
CA GLN A 336 -30.66 10.52 32.30
C GLN A 336 -29.97 9.34 33.00
N PHE A 337 -29.22 9.61 34.06
CA PHE A 337 -28.57 8.58 34.87
C PHE A 337 -29.59 7.70 35.57
N ARG A 338 -30.61 8.31 36.20
CA ARG A 338 -31.71 7.56 36.82
C ARG A 338 -32.50 6.74 35.80
N GLN A 339 -32.71 7.26 34.59
CA GLN A 339 -33.34 6.50 33.51
C GLN A 339 -32.50 5.31 33.02
N ALA A 340 -31.16 5.40 33.09
CA ALA A 340 -30.26 4.38 32.58
C ALA A 340 -29.92 3.28 33.60
N PHE A 341 -29.89 3.62 34.90
CA PHE A 341 -29.42 2.72 35.97
C PHE A 341 -30.45 2.48 37.09
N ASP A 342 -31.67 3.01 36.96
CA ASP A 342 -32.73 2.95 37.98
C ASP A 342 -32.36 3.47 39.38
N MET A 343 -31.26 4.22 39.48
CA MET A 343 -30.78 4.86 40.70
C MET A 343 -30.14 6.20 40.39
N THR A 344 -30.02 7.05 41.40
CA THR A 344 -29.34 8.35 41.30
C THR A 344 -27.81 8.20 41.39
N PRO A 345 -27.04 9.16 40.86
CA PRO A 345 -25.59 9.19 41.01
C PRO A 345 -25.11 9.09 42.47
N ASP A 346 -25.82 9.73 43.40
CA ASP A 346 -25.52 9.70 44.85
C ASP A 346 -25.81 8.33 45.48
N GLU A 347 -26.89 7.68 45.06
CA GLU A 347 -27.20 6.30 45.47
C GLU A 347 -26.14 5.33 44.95
N MET A 348 -25.73 5.44 43.68
CA MET A 348 -24.66 4.59 43.12
C MET A 348 -23.32 4.77 43.85
N ARG A 349 -23.01 5.99 44.28
CA ARG A 349 -21.85 6.27 45.12
C ARG A 349 -21.95 5.61 46.51
N SER A 350 -23.16 5.29 46.97
CA SER A 350 -23.43 4.78 48.31
C SER A 350 -23.63 3.25 48.36
N THR A 351 -23.79 2.56 47.22
CA THR A 351 -24.23 1.15 47.12
C THR A 351 -23.16 0.06 47.25
N GLN A 352 -21.93 0.35 47.67
CA GLN A 352 -21.00 -0.70 48.17
C GLN A 352 -20.68 -0.49 49.65
N PRO A 353 -20.72 -1.55 50.48
CA PRO A 353 -20.62 -1.43 51.92
C PRO A 353 -19.30 -0.80 52.32
N LYS A 354 -19.33 0.10 53.31
CA LYS A 354 -18.14 0.50 54.08
C LYS A 354 -17.47 -0.79 54.55
N ARG A 355 -16.32 -1.16 53.97
CA ARG A 355 -15.44 -2.14 54.62
C ARG A 355 -15.01 -1.51 55.94
N MET A 356 -15.44 -2.15 57.03
CA MET A 356 -15.01 -1.87 58.40
C MET A 356 -13.50 -1.96 58.53
#